data_AF-A0AAV2HE77-F1
#
_entry.id   AF-A0AAV2HE77-F1
#
_cell.length_a   1.000
_cell.length_b   1.000
_cell.length_c   1.000
_cell.angle_alpha   90.00
_cell.angle_beta   90.00
_cell.angle_gamma   90.00
#
_symmetry.space_group_name_H-M   'P 1'
#
loop_
_entity.id
_entity.type
_entity.pdbx_description
1 polymer ?
#
loop_
_entity_poly.entity_id
_entity_poly.type
_entity_poly.pdbx_seq_one_letter_code
_entity_poly.pdbx_strand_id
1 'polypeptide(L)'
;MVLNDAQGSTFTCNNGYLIDERTMDLFCDAPISTAKLTLRGKDVGYLCSLSISGGRNVALKQRAVQSSNSNNLSLADKAVDGN
;
A
#
# COMPACT_ATOMS: atom_id res chain seq x y z
N MET A 1 -1.35 0.07 -10.89
CA MET A 1 -1.39 1.49 -10.46
C MET A 1 0.04 1.94 -10.12
N VAL A 2 0.42 3.20 -10.28
CA VAL A 2 1.80 3.66 -10.00
C VAL A 2 1.80 4.83 -9.02
N LEU A 3 2.57 4.71 -7.94
CA LEU A 3 2.81 5.75 -6.94
C LEU A 3 4.20 6.36 -7.17
N ASN A 4 4.31 7.66 -6.99
CA ASN A 4 5.56 8.38 -7.06
C ASN A 4 5.77 9.21 -5.79
N ASP A 5 6.99 9.21 -5.26
CA ASP A 5 7.38 10.15 -4.20
C ASP A 5 7.71 11.54 -4.79
N ALA A 6 8.04 12.50 -3.92
CA ALA A 6 8.41 13.85 -4.34
C ALA A 6 9.78 13.91 -5.05
N GLN A 7 10.59 12.86 -4.92
CA GLN A 7 11.94 12.74 -5.49
C GLN A 7 11.93 12.00 -6.84
N GLY A 8 10.78 11.47 -7.27
CA GLY A 8 10.60 10.74 -8.53
C GLY A 8 10.77 9.23 -8.42
N SER A 9 11.00 8.67 -7.23
CA SER A 9 11.00 7.21 -7.04
C SER A 9 9.64 6.65 -7.42
N THR A 10 9.63 5.46 -8.03
CA THR A 10 8.41 4.85 -8.54
C THR A 10 8.13 3.55 -7.79
N PHE A 11 6.90 3.40 -7.28
CA PHE A 11 6.41 2.19 -6.64
C PHE A 11 5.20 1.66 -7.40
N THR A 12 5.27 0.42 -7.85
CA THR A 12 4.14 -0.23 -8.55
C THR A 12 3.22 -0.85 -7.52
N CYS A 13 1.94 -0.49 -7.59
CA CYS A 13 0.92 -1.02 -6.71
C CYS A 13 0.00 -1.98 -7.44
N ASN A 14 -0.08 -3.18 -6.89
CA ASN A 14 -0.75 -4.35 -7.47
C ASN A 14 -1.72 -5.03 -6.50
N ASN A 15 -1.84 -4.56 -5.26
CA ASN A 15 -2.77 -5.14 -4.30
C ASN A 15 -4.14 -4.46 -4.45
N GLY A 16 -5.18 -5.28 -4.38
CA GLY A 16 -6.54 -4.81 -4.47
C GLY A 16 -7.53 -5.97 -4.45
N TYR A 17 -8.79 -5.62 -4.29
CA TYR A 17 -9.89 -6.57 -4.25
C TYR A 17 -11.14 -5.93 -4.85
N LEU A 18 -11.98 -6.79 -5.44
CA LEU A 18 -13.30 -6.39 -5.90
C LEU A 18 -14.21 -6.26 -4.69
N ILE A 19 -14.81 -5.08 -4.53
CA ILE A 19 -15.89 -4.87 -3.57
C ILE A 19 -17.19 -5.40 -4.19
N ASP A 20 -17.39 -5.10 -5.47
CA ASP A 20 -18.51 -5.56 -6.28
C ASP A 20 -18.14 -5.54 -7.79
N GLU A 21 -19.13 -5.74 -8.66
CA GLU A 21 -18.98 -5.76 -10.13
C GLU A 21 -18.53 -4.43 -10.77
N ARG A 22 -18.61 -3.31 -10.05
CA ARG A 22 -18.30 -1.96 -10.53
C ARG A 22 -17.27 -1.24 -9.66
N THR A 23 -17.00 -1.75 -8.47
CA THR A 23 -16.15 -1.11 -7.46
C THR A 23 -14.95 -2.01 -7.14
N MET A 24 -13.75 -1.47 -7.36
CA MET A 24 -12.49 -2.08 -6.95
C MET A 24 -11.82 -1.18 -5.92
N ASP A 25 -11.35 -1.80 -4.83
CA ASP A 25 -10.48 -1.13 -3.87
C ASP A 25 -9.03 -1.53 -4.13
N LEU A 26 -8.16 -0.53 -4.21
CA LEU A 26 -6.74 -0.69 -4.51
C LEU A 26 -5.95 -0.09 -3.35
N PHE A 27 -5.12 -0.90 -2.72
CA PHE A 27 -4.31 -0.47 -1.58
C PHE A 27 -2.84 -0.82 -1.79
N CYS A 28 -1.94 -0.06 -1.17
CA CYS A 28 -0.51 -0.21 -1.39
C CYS A 28 0.25 -0.08 -0.07
N ASP A 29 0.97 -1.12 0.29
CA ASP A 29 1.94 -1.10 1.39
C ASP A 29 3.27 -0.50 0.91
N ALA A 30 3.19 0.75 0.45
CA ALA A 30 4.33 1.46 -0.10
C ALA A 30 5.17 2.07 1.03
N PRO A 31 6.48 1.81 1.10
CA PRO A 31 7.35 2.41 2.12
C PRO A 31 7.68 3.89 1.84
N ILE A 32 7.08 4.49 0.80
CA ILE A 32 7.34 5.85 0.33
C ILE A 32 6.24 6.82 0.77
N SER A 33 6.59 8.10 0.88
CA SER A 33 5.59 9.16 0.98
C SER A 33 5.10 9.50 -0.43
N THR A 34 3.88 9.09 -0.76
CA THR A 34 3.31 9.29 -2.10
C THR A 34 2.94 10.76 -2.30
N ALA A 35 3.50 11.38 -3.34
CA ALA A 35 3.15 12.73 -3.78
C ALA A 35 2.25 12.72 -5.03
N LYS A 36 2.36 11.68 -5.87
CA LYS A 36 1.60 11.55 -7.10
C LYS A 36 1.13 10.11 -7.32
N LEU A 37 -0.12 10.00 -7.77
CA LEU A 37 -0.75 8.76 -8.20
C LEU A 37 -0.97 8.81 -9.72
N THR A 38 -0.54 7.77 -10.43
CA THR A 38 -0.79 7.61 -11.88
C THR A 38 -1.59 6.34 -12.14
N LEU A 39 -2.80 6.51 -12.66
CA LEU A 39 -3.63 5.43 -13.21
C LEU A 39 -3.33 5.30 -14.71
N ARG A 40 -3.17 4.07 -15.19
CA ARG A 40 -2.88 3.75 -16.60
C ARG A 40 -3.80 2.63 -17.06
N GLY A 41 -4.23 2.69 -18.31
CA GLY A 41 -5.09 1.68 -18.92
C GLY A 41 -6.20 2.30 -19.74
N LYS A 42 -6.76 1.52 -20.67
CA LYS A 42 -7.86 1.94 -21.55
C LYS A 42 -9.13 2.30 -20.76
N ASP A 43 -9.33 1.65 -19.61
CA ASP A 43 -10.56 1.76 -18.83
C ASP A 43 -10.56 2.99 -17.89
N VAL A 44 -9.42 3.70 -17.75
CA VAL A 44 -9.31 4.90 -16.91
C VAL A 44 -10.29 6.00 -17.35
N GLY A 45 -10.56 6.10 -18.66
CA GLY A 45 -11.53 7.06 -19.20
C GLY A 45 -12.99 6.77 -18.85
N TYR A 46 -13.29 5.60 -18.30
CA TYR A 46 -14.64 5.15 -17.94
C TYR A 46 -14.87 5.12 -16.42
N LEU A 47 -13.94 5.63 -15.62
CA LEU A 47 -14.11 5.72 -14.17
C LEU A 47 -15.21 6.72 -13.83
N CYS A 48 -16.28 6.23 -13.19
CA CYS A 48 -17.37 7.10 -12.70
C CYS A 48 -16.96 7.92 -11.47
N SER A 49 -16.08 7.38 -10.63
CA SER A 49 -15.59 8.03 -9.41
C SER A 49 -14.21 7.52 -9.05
N LEU A 50 -13.39 8.38 -8.43
CA LEU A 50 -12.10 8.03 -7.86
C LEU A 50 -12.04 8.54 -6.42
N SER A 51 -11.96 7.60 -5.47
CA SER A 51 -11.72 7.91 -4.06
C SER A 51 -10.27 7.60 -3.72
N ILE A 52 -9.59 8.55 -3.08
CA ILE A 52 -8.20 8.37 -2.62
C ILE A 52 -8.19 8.60 -1.12
N SER A 53 -8.06 7.52 -0.35
CA SER A 53 -7.85 7.60 1.09
C SER A 53 -6.38 7.83 1.39
N GLY A 54 -6.05 8.99 1.98
CA GLY A 54 -4.71 9.29 2.46
C GLY A 54 -4.46 8.62 3.80
N GLY A 55 -3.51 7.69 3.84
CA GLY A 55 -3.04 7.07 5.08
C GLY A 55 -1.80 6.24 4.82
N ARG A 56 -0.71 6.52 5.54
CA ARG A 56 0.50 5.69 5.53
C ARG A 56 0.59 4.97 6.87
N ASN A 57 0.74 3.66 6.84
CA ASN A 57 1.22 2.93 7.99
C ASN A 57 2.69 3.32 8.23
N VAL A 58 2.93 4.27 9.14
CA VAL A 58 4.28 4.77 9.44
C VAL A 58 5.17 3.71 10.09
N ALA A 59 4.59 2.67 10.69
CA ALA A 59 5.31 1.56 11.29
C ALA A 59 5.71 0.47 10.28
N LEU A 60 5.06 0.43 9.10
CA LEU A 60 5.30 -0.58 8.07
C LEU A 60 6.80 -0.65 7.70
N LYS A 61 7.33 -1.88 7.76
CA LYS A 61 8.74 -2.24 7.49
C LYS A 61 9.77 -1.46 8.31
N GLN A 62 9.34 -0.76 9.37
CA GLN A 62 10.27 -0.13 10.30
C GLN A 62 10.88 -1.19 11.22
N ARG A 63 11.92 -0.81 11.96
CA ARG A 63 12.51 -1.68 12.96
C ARG A 63 11.54 -1.91 14.11
N ALA A 64 11.20 -3.17 14.39
CA ALA A 64 10.43 -3.58 15.56
C ALA A 64 11.30 -4.33 16.57
N VAL A 65 10.99 -4.16 17.86
CA VAL A 65 11.72 -4.80 18.97
C VAL A 65 10.68 -5.32 19.99
N GLN A 66 10.97 -6.46 20.62
CA GLN A 66 10.17 -7.03 21.70
C GLN A 66 11.07 -7.52 22.83
N SER A 67 10.52 -7.62 24.05
CA SER A 67 11.29 -8.04 25.23
C SER A 67 11.69 -9.52 25.20
N SER A 68 10.85 -10.37 24.60
CA SER A 68 11.08 -11.80 24.45
C SER A 68 10.26 -12.35 23.28
N ASN A 69 10.67 -13.48 22.71
CA ASN A 69 9.95 -14.20 21.66
C ASN A 69 9.45 -15.54 22.22
N SER A 70 8.20 -15.89 21.95
CA SER A 70 7.67 -17.21 22.31
C SER A 70 8.28 -18.32 21.43
N ASN A 71 8.46 -18.03 20.13
CA ASN A 71 9.09 -18.91 19.15
C ASN A 71 9.60 -18.10 17.95
N ASN A 72 10.17 -18.77 16.94
CA ASN A 72 10.70 -18.13 15.73
C ASN A 72 9.63 -17.61 14.76
N LEU A 73 8.35 -17.92 14.98
CA LEU A 73 7.23 -17.39 14.19
C LEU A 73 6.68 -16.10 14.79
N SER A 74 6.89 -15.86 16.09
CA SER A 74 6.41 -14.67 16.81
C SER A 74 7.51 -13.61 16.98
N LEU A 75 8.21 -13.30 15.89
CA LEU A 75 9.24 -12.25 15.88
C LEU A 75 8.59 -10.86 15.80
N ALA A 76 9.23 -9.85 16.39
CA ALA A 76 8.69 -8.49 16.46
C ALA A 76 8.47 -7.86 15.07
N ASP A 77 9.29 -8.22 14.09
CA ASP A 77 9.20 -7.77 12.71
C ASP A 77 7.88 -8.17 12.03
N LYS A 78 7.23 -9.25 12.50
CA LYS A 78 5.89 -9.66 12.05
C LYS A 78 4.81 -8.63 12.34
N ALA A 79 4.95 -7.82 13.38
CA ALA A 79 3.98 -6.77 13.69
C ALA A 79 3.99 -5.61 12.66
N VAL A 80 5.01 -5.54 11.80
CA VAL A 80 5.24 -4.45 10.86
C VAL A 80 5.54 -4.96 9.45
N ASP A 81 5.31 -6.24 9.15
CA ASP A 81 5.65 -6.82 7.86
C ASP A 81 4.54 -6.69 6.79
N GLY A 82 3.33 -6.26 7.19
CA GLY A 82 2.22 -5.98 6.28
C GLY A 82 1.48 -7.22 5.79
N ASN A 83 1.46 -8.30 6.58
CA ASN A 83 0.78 -9.55 6.24
C ASN A 83 -0.05 -10.11 7.40
#